data_AF-A0A2L0VSN4-F1
#
_entry.id   AF-A0A2L0VSN4-F1
#
_cell.length_a   1.000
_cell.length_b   1.000
_cell.length_c   1.000
_cell.angle_alpha   90.00
_cell.angle_beta   90.00
_cell.angle_gamma   90.00
#
_symmetry.space_group_name_H-M   'P 1'
#
loop_
_entity.id
_entity.type
_entity.pdbx_description
1 polymer ?
#
loop_
_entity_poly.entity_id
_entity_poly.type
_entity_poly.pdbx_seq_one_letter_code
_entity_poly.pdbx_strand_id
1 'polypeptide(L)'
;MLLRHDRKRYPTFSIRNIAANGEIWTGIGMEKQSTLRADEIVDRNGKFNENPLSLVLKINYGDFDYVTGGDITGVSEPDQPAWFNMESKIAPVVGEVDVMTMNHHGNRDATNADWLRNLKPQVLVEQTWTSDQPGGEVVARVTSKHLWQGQRHIFATHIQEATKVAIGPWLTRNYQSMKGHVLIRVQPGGSVFDVYILDDHSRERPIKSHFGPFVSRPE
;
A
#
# COMPACT_ATOMS: atom_id res chain seq x y z
N MET A 1 10.34 -7.30 -13.89
CA MET A 1 9.72 -7.44 -15.23
C MET A 1 10.33 -6.42 -16.20
N LEU A 2 10.21 -6.62 -17.52
CA LEU A 2 10.67 -5.65 -18.52
C LEU A 2 9.47 -4.99 -19.22
N LEU A 3 9.52 -3.66 -19.38
CA LEU A 3 8.56 -2.92 -20.19
C LEU A 3 8.65 -3.40 -21.66
N ARG A 4 7.54 -3.92 -22.20
CA ARG A 4 7.51 -4.52 -23.55
C ARG A 4 7.30 -3.49 -24.66
N HIS A 5 6.67 -2.35 -24.37
CA HIS A 5 6.36 -1.31 -25.33
C HIS A 5 7.21 -0.06 -25.06
N ASP A 6 7.85 0.52 -26.10
CA ASP A 6 8.63 1.76 -26.02
C ASP A 6 9.65 1.84 -24.87
N ARG A 7 10.32 0.74 -24.53
CA ARG A 7 11.31 0.70 -23.45
C ARG A 7 12.38 1.80 -23.54
N LYS A 8 12.81 2.17 -24.75
CA LYS A 8 13.79 3.25 -24.97
C LYS A 8 13.30 4.62 -24.48
N ARG A 9 12.00 4.85 -24.48
CA ARG A 9 11.37 6.11 -24.01
C ARG A 9 11.27 6.16 -22.48
N TYR A 10 11.29 5.01 -21.82
CA TYR A 10 11.14 4.89 -20.36
C TYR A 10 12.30 4.10 -19.75
N PRO A 11 13.55 4.60 -19.87
CA PRO A 11 14.74 3.85 -19.45
C PRO A 11 14.81 3.63 -17.93
N THR A 12 14.14 4.47 -17.15
CA THR A 12 14.07 4.40 -15.68
C THR A 12 12.84 3.64 -15.17
N PHE A 13 11.97 3.15 -16.06
CA PHE A 13 10.79 2.38 -15.63
C PHE A 13 11.19 0.98 -15.19
N SER A 14 10.70 0.58 -14.02
CA SER A 14 11.06 -0.67 -13.37
C SER A 14 9.86 -1.24 -12.61
N ILE A 15 9.74 -2.57 -12.60
CA ILE A 15 8.83 -3.30 -11.70
C ILE A 15 9.64 -4.42 -11.04
N ARG A 16 9.64 -4.41 -9.71
CA ARG A 16 10.31 -5.39 -8.85
C ARG A 16 9.27 -6.13 -8.01
N ASN A 17 9.32 -7.46 -8.07
CA ASN A 17 8.67 -8.30 -7.07
C ASN A 17 9.55 -8.28 -5.82
N ILE A 18 9.02 -7.71 -4.73
CA ILE A 18 9.71 -7.60 -3.46
C ILE A 18 9.47 -8.84 -2.62
N ALA A 19 8.23 -9.33 -2.55
CA ALA A 19 7.90 -10.54 -1.81
C ALA A 19 6.77 -11.32 -2.48
N ALA A 20 6.78 -12.64 -2.36
CA ALA A 20 5.66 -13.52 -2.71
C ALA A 20 5.85 -14.89 -2.06
N ASN A 21 4.77 -15.52 -1.60
CA ASN A 21 4.81 -16.88 -1.03
C ASN A 21 5.88 -17.07 0.07
N GLY A 22 6.07 -16.08 0.94
CA GLY A 22 7.07 -16.12 2.01
C GLY A 22 8.53 -15.89 1.59
N GLU A 23 8.78 -15.72 0.29
CA GLU A 23 10.09 -15.36 -0.25
C GLU A 23 10.20 -13.83 -0.34
N ILE A 24 11.25 -13.25 0.24
CA ILE A 24 11.51 -11.80 0.23
C ILE A 24 12.82 -11.55 -0.51
N TRP A 25 12.82 -10.64 -1.48
CA TRP A 25 14.03 -10.16 -2.16
C TRP A 25 14.97 -9.50 -1.15
N THR A 26 16.28 -9.74 -1.23
CA THR A 26 17.24 -9.21 -0.24
C THR A 26 17.69 -7.77 -0.53
N GLY A 27 17.26 -7.19 -1.64
CA GLY A 27 17.82 -5.93 -2.16
C GLY A 27 19.04 -6.13 -3.07
N ILE A 28 19.60 -7.34 -3.13
CA ILE A 28 20.84 -7.62 -3.85
C ILE A 28 20.57 -8.55 -5.03
N GLY A 29 20.83 -8.06 -6.24
CA GLY A 29 20.69 -8.85 -7.47
C GLY A 29 19.32 -9.54 -7.59
N MET A 30 19.34 -10.87 -7.60
CA MET A 30 18.16 -11.74 -7.64
C MET A 30 18.04 -12.61 -6.38
N GLU A 31 18.81 -12.31 -5.33
CA GLU A 31 18.82 -13.08 -4.10
C GLU A 31 17.51 -12.89 -3.32
N LYS A 32 17.09 -13.95 -2.65
CA LYS A 32 15.86 -13.98 -1.87
C LYS A 32 16.06 -14.80 -0.60
N GLN A 33 15.34 -14.43 0.44
CA GLN A 33 15.29 -15.12 1.70
C GLN A 33 13.91 -15.70 1.92
N SER A 34 13.86 -16.98 2.28
CA SER A 34 12.63 -17.63 2.71
C SER A 34 12.34 -17.29 4.17
N THR A 35 11.10 -16.93 4.47
CA THR A 35 10.66 -16.57 5.82
C THR A 35 9.50 -17.42 6.34
N LEU A 36 9.07 -18.39 5.53
CA LEU A 36 7.96 -19.31 5.80
C LEU A 36 8.30 -20.70 5.28
N ARG A 37 7.87 -21.74 5.99
CA ARG A 37 7.88 -23.12 5.48
C ARG A 37 6.44 -23.60 5.25
N ALA A 38 6.23 -24.41 4.21
CA ALA A 38 4.89 -24.87 3.83
C ALA A 38 4.17 -25.65 4.95
N ASP A 39 4.91 -26.41 5.76
CA ASP A 39 4.40 -27.16 6.92
C ASP A 39 3.99 -26.26 8.10
N GLU A 40 4.41 -24.99 8.13
CA GLU A 40 4.05 -24.02 9.18
C GLU A 40 2.79 -23.21 8.82
N ILE A 41 2.41 -23.19 7.55
CA ILE A 41 1.31 -22.38 7.01
C ILE A 41 -0.02 -23.15 7.04
N VAL A 42 0.05 -24.47 6.85
CA VAL A 42 -1.13 -25.34 6.76
C VAL A 42 -1.53 -25.85 8.15
N ASP A 43 -2.75 -25.56 8.57
CA ASP A 43 -3.32 -26.04 9.82
C ASP A 43 -3.57 -27.56 9.81
N ARG A 44 -3.91 -28.11 10.97
CA ARG A 44 -4.22 -29.55 11.13
C ARG A 44 -5.36 -30.07 10.24
N ASN A 45 -6.17 -29.18 9.67
CA ASN A 45 -7.30 -29.49 8.80
C ASN A 45 -6.96 -29.27 7.31
N GLY A 46 -5.72 -28.92 6.96
CA GLY A 46 -5.33 -28.63 5.59
C GLY A 46 -5.68 -27.22 5.11
N LYS A 47 -6.12 -26.32 6.00
CA LYS A 47 -6.46 -24.93 5.67
C LYS A 47 -5.28 -24.01 5.95
N PHE A 48 -5.21 -22.89 5.23
CA PHE A 48 -4.23 -21.84 5.50
C PHE A 48 -4.83 -20.47 5.19
N ASN A 49 -4.16 -19.42 5.65
CA ASN A 49 -4.44 -18.05 5.24
C ASN A 49 -3.45 -17.65 4.14
N GLU A 50 -3.96 -17.27 2.98
CA GLU A 50 -3.20 -16.86 1.81
C GLU A 50 -2.69 -15.41 1.86
N ASN A 51 -3.26 -14.57 2.71
CA ASN A 51 -2.93 -13.14 2.81
C ASN A 51 -1.43 -12.90 3.08
N PRO A 52 -0.77 -13.61 4.01
CA PRO A 52 0.68 -13.49 4.24
C PRO A 52 1.55 -13.97 3.05
N LEU A 53 0.94 -14.61 2.04
CA LEU A 53 1.60 -15.07 0.81
C LEU A 53 1.47 -14.07 -0.34
N SER A 54 0.78 -12.95 -0.12
CA SER A 54 0.53 -11.91 -1.13
C SER A 54 1.80 -11.44 -1.84
N LEU A 55 1.62 -11.07 -3.11
CA LEU A 55 2.67 -10.48 -3.93
C LEU A 55 2.82 -8.98 -3.59
N VAL A 56 4.02 -8.59 -3.14
CA VAL A 56 4.41 -7.19 -2.97
C VAL A 56 5.20 -6.72 -4.19
N LEU A 57 4.72 -5.66 -4.84
CA LEU A 57 5.34 -5.06 -6.02
C LEU A 57 5.77 -3.62 -5.73
N LYS A 58 7.02 -3.28 -6.07
CA LYS A 58 7.48 -1.89 -6.20
C LYS A 58 7.58 -1.54 -7.68
N ILE A 59 7.05 -0.37 -8.04
CA ILE A 59 7.09 0.21 -9.38
C ILE A 59 7.87 1.52 -9.28
N ASN A 60 8.89 1.68 -10.11
CA ASN A 60 9.65 2.92 -10.22
C ASN A 60 9.44 3.52 -11.62
N TYR A 61 9.35 4.85 -11.70
CA TYR A 61 9.42 5.59 -12.96
C TYR A 61 10.08 6.94 -12.75
N GLY A 62 11.34 7.09 -13.19
CA GLY A 62 12.12 8.28 -12.85
C GLY A 62 12.32 8.35 -11.33
N ASP A 63 11.99 9.49 -10.73
CA ASP A 63 12.02 9.66 -9.27
C ASP A 63 10.75 9.13 -8.57
N PHE A 64 9.72 8.71 -9.32
CA PHE A 64 8.45 8.28 -8.75
C PHE A 64 8.48 6.82 -8.29
N ASP A 65 8.04 6.60 -7.05
CA ASP A 65 7.92 5.28 -6.44
C ASP A 65 6.50 4.93 -5.97
N TYR A 66 6.05 3.73 -6.35
CA TYR A 66 4.77 3.17 -5.94
C TYR A 66 4.93 1.75 -5.41
N VAL A 67 4.28 1.42 -4.29
CA VAL A 67 4.21 0.05 -3.78
C VAL A 67 2.77 -0.41 -3.54
N THR A 68 2.51 -1.67 -3.89
CA THR A 68 1.27 -2.39 -3.55
C THR A 68 1.62 -3.74 -2.95
N GLY A 69 1.07 -4.03 -1.76
CA GLY A 69 1.27 -5.31 -1.08
C GLY A 69 0.10 -6.28 -1.20
N GLY A 70 -0.99 -5.90 -1.87
CA GLY A 70 -2.22 -6.70 -1.85
C GLY A 70 -2.72 -6.87 -0.43
N ASP A 71 -2.94 -8.10 -0.01
CA ASP A 71 -3.44 -8.42 1.33
C ASP A 71 -2.33 -8.83 2.30
N ILE A 72 -1.07 -8.43 2.03
CA ILE A 72 0.04 -8.77 2.93
C ILE A 72 -0.22 -8.26 4.36
N THR A 73 -0.02 -9.15 5.33
CA THR A 73 -0.31 -8.90 6.74
C THR A 73 0.93 -8.39 7.49
N GLY A 74 0.72 -7.66 8.59
CA GLY A 74 1.78 -7.02 9.38
C GLY A 74 1.59 -7.04 10.89
N VAL A 75 0.52 -7.61 11.41
CA VAL A 75 0.30 -7.74 12.85
C VAL A 75 -0.10 -9.19 13.11
N SER A 76 0.64 -9.84 14.01
CA SER A 76 0.25 -11.13 14.55
C SER A 76 -0.62 -10.90 15.79
N GLU A 77 -1.87 -11.33 15.73
CA GLU A 77 -2.72 -11.46 16.92
C GLU A 77 -2.17 -12.56 17.87
N PRO A 78 -2.57 -12.61 19.16
CA PRO A 78 -2.01 -13.56 20.13
C PRO A 78 -2.14 -15.04 19.75
N ASP A 79 -3.16 -15.40 18.96
CA ASP A 79 -3.41 -16.74 18.44
C ASP A 79 -2.78 -16.98 17.05
N GLN A 80 -2.18 -15.95 16.46
CA GLN A 80 -1.51 -16.04 15.17
C GLN A 80 -0.01 -16.31 15.34
N PRO A 81 0.58 -17.09 14.43
CA PRO A 81 2.01 -17.33 14.46
C PRO A 81 2.77 -16.03 14.14
N ALA A 82 3.99 -15.90 14.68
CA ALA A 82 4.84 -14.72 14.49
C ALA A 82 5.13 -14.42 13.01
N TRP A 83 4.96 -15.41 12.14
CA TRP A 83 5.19 -15.27 10.72
C TRP A 83 4.10 -14.48 9.98
N PHE A 84 2.94 -14.22 10.60
CA PHE A 84 1.91 -13.32 10.08
C PHE A 84 2.38 -11.87 9.95
N ASN A 85 3.36 -11.44 10.75
CA ASN A 85 3.96 -10.12 10.58
C ASN A 85 4.98 -10.12 9.41
N MET A 86 4.46 -10.11 8.18
CA MET A 86 5.27 -10.07 6.97
C MET A 86 5.69 -8.64 6.63
N GLU A 87 4.84 -7.65 6.86
CA GLU A 87 5.17 -6.24 6.63
C GLU A 87 6.46 -5.81 7.34
N SER A 88 6.68 -6.17 8.61
CA SER A 88 7.92 -5.80 9.31
C SER A 88 9.17 -6.45 8.70
N LYS A 89 9.04 -7.62 8.06
CA LYS A 89 10.15 -8.30 7.37
C LYS A 89 10.43 -7.68 6.00
N ILE A 90 9.39 -7.20 5.32
CA ILE A 90 9.45 -6.69 3.94
C ILE A 90 9.82 -5.19 3.91
N ALA A 91 9.33 -4.41 4.87
CA ALA A 91 9.45 -2.95 4.90
C ALA A 91 10.88 -2.41 4.69
N PRO A 92 11.93 -2.98 5.32
CA PRO A 92 13.30 -2.48 5.13
C PRO A 92 13.81 -2.60 3.69
N VAL A 93 13.31 -3.58 2.92
CA VAL A 93 13.73 -3.82 1.53
C VAL A 93 12.99 -2.89 0.56
N VAL A 94 11.75 -2.53 0.87
CA VAL A 94 10.95 -1.60 0.03
C VAL A 94 11.55 -0.19 0.06
N GLY A 95 11.97 0.26 1.24
CA GLY A 95 12.45 1.62 1.46
C GLY A 95 11.35 2.66 1.32
N GLU A 96 11.76 3.93 1.21
CA GLU A 96 10.82 5.04 1.02
C GLU A 96 10.09 4.96 -0.32
N VAL A 97 8.86 5.47 -0.36
CA VAL A 97 8.03 5.54 -1.57
C VAL A 97 7.22 6.84 -1.61
N ASP A 98 6.77 7.26 -2.79
CA ASP A 98 5.84 8.37 -2.93
C ASP A 98 4.41 7.95 -2.61
N VAL A 99 4.03 6.77 -3.10
CA VAL A 99 2.67 6.25 -3.02
C VAL A 99 2.67 4.81 -2.51
N MET A 100 1.74 4.51 -1.62
CA MET A 100 1.39 3.12 -1.30
C MET A 100 -0.12 2.87 -1.35
N THR A 101 -0.50 1.63 -1.59
CA THR A 101 -1.84 1.15 -1.23
C THR A 101 -1.85 0.69 0.22
N MET A 102 -2.96 0.88 0.94
CA MET A 102 -3.12 0.23 2.24
C MET A 102 -3.28 -1.27 2.04
N ASN A 103 -2.42 -2.05 2.69
CA ASN A 103 -2.46 -3.49 2.56
C ASN A 103 -3.72 -4.05 3.23
N HIS A 104 -4.22 -5.15 2.68
CA HIS A 104 -5.41 -5.85 3.15
C HIS A 104 -6.59 -4.91 3.37
N HIS A 105 -6.83 -4.01 2.42
CA HIS A 105 -7.91 -3.01 2.47
C HIS A 105 -7.88 -2.07 3.68
N GLY A 106 -6.76 -1.95 4.41
CA GLY A 106 -6.72 -1.23 5.69
C GLY A 106 -7.28 -2.02 6.87
N ASN A 107 -7.26 -3.36 6.80
CA ASN A 107 -7.63 -4.25 7.89
C ASN A 107 -6.67 -4.11 9.09
N ARG A 108 -7.18 -4.41 10.29
CA ARG A 108 -6.49 -4.28 11.59
C ARG A 108 -5.13 -4.97 11.63
N ASP A 109 -5.00 -6.05 10.89
CA ASP A 109 -3.82 -6.90 10.81
C ASP A 109 -2.73 -6.38 9.85
N ALA A 110 -2.96 -5.27 9.16
CA ALA A 110 -2.07 -4.75 8.12
C ALA A 110 -1.75 -3.25 8.28
N THR A 111 -0.90 -2.74 7.40
CA THR A 111 -0.37 -1.36 7.42
C THR A 111 0.20 -1.00 8.81
N ASN A 112 1.15 -1.83 9.27
CA ASN A 112 1.75 -1.78 10.59
C ASN A 112 2.73 -0.60 10.74
N ALA A 113 3.28 -0.43 11.95
CA ALA A 113 4.15 0.69 12.26
C ALA A 113 5.51 0.64 11.54
N ASP A 114 6.08 -0.55 11.34
CA ASP A 114 7.38 -0.71 10.66
C ASP A 114 7.25 -0.45 9.17
N TRP A 115 6.14 -0.88 8.56
CA TRP A 115 5.77 -0.56 7.19
C TRP A 115 5.78 0.95 6.98
N LEU A 116 5.02 1.69 7.78
CA LEU A 116 4.88 3.15 7.64
C LEU A 116 6.19 3.90 7.94
N ARG A 117 6.99 3.45 8.91
CA ARG A 117 8.29 4.06 9.25
C ARG A 117 9.33 3.93 8.14
N ASN A 118 9.34 2.81 7.43
CA ASN A 118 10.26 2.60 6.32
C ASN A 118 9.77 3.29 5.05
N LEU A 119 8.48 3.15 4.72
CA LEU A 119 7.93 3.65 3.45
C LEU A 119 7.71 5.16 3.42
N LYS A 120 7.30 5.78 4.53
CA LYS A 120 7.03 7.21 4.66
C LYS A 120 6.28 7.83 3.46
N PRO A 121 5.14 7.25 3.03
CA PRO A 121 4.45 7.66 1.82
C PRO A 121 3.94 9.11 1.89
N GLN A 122 3.88 9.78 0.73
CA GLN A 122 3.15 11.06 0.58
C GLN A 122 1.66 10.79 0.39
N VAL A 123 1.33 9.77 -0.40
CA VAL A 123 -0.04 9.39 -0.75
C VAL A 123 -0.31 7.96 -0.32
N LEU A 124 -1.46 7.75 0.32
CA LEU A 124 -1.98 6.45 0.69
C LEU A 124 -3.33 6.25 0.01
N VAL A 125 -3.48 5.12 -0.69
CA VAL A 125 -4.74 4.73 -1.34
C VAL A 125 -5.33 3.51 -0.65
N GLU A 126 -6.51 3.66 -0.08
CA GLU A 126 -7.25 2.57 0.55
C GLU A 126 -8.27 1.97 -0.43
N GLN A 127 -8.13 0.67 -0.72
CA GLN A 127 -9.12 -0.08 -1.49
C GLN A 127 -10.10 -0.76 -0.53
N THR A 128 -11.09 -0.04 -0.03
CA THR A 128 -12.07 -0.56 0.93
C THR A 128 -12.97 -1.65 0.36
N TRP A 129 -13.31 -2.66 1.16
CA TRP A 129 -14.27 -3.71 0.81
C TRP A 129 -15.45 -3.79 1.80
N THR A 130 -15.19 -3.80 3.11
CA THR A 130 -16.21 -4.00 4.15
C THR A 130 -16.31 -2.82 5.13
N SER A 131 -17.29 -2.84 6.03
CA SER A 131 -17.54 -1.74 6.97
C SER A 131 -16.55 -1.67 8.14
N ASP A 132 -15.81 -2.74 8.38
CA ASP A 132 -14.73 -2.80 9.38
C ASP A 132 -13.36 -2.39 8.80
N GLN A 133 -13.34 -1.86 7.57
CA GLN A 133 -12.17 -1.36 6.87
C GLN A 133 -12.35 0.15 6.53
N PRO A 134 -11.44 1.03 6.97
CA PRO A 134 -10.25 0.73 7.74
C PRO A 134 -10.58 0.35 9.18
N GLY A 135 -9.68 -0.41 9.81
CA GLY A 135 -9.66 -0.54 11.26
C GLY A 135 -9.32 0.81 11.93
N GLY A 136 -9.90 1.09 13.11
CA GLY A 136 -9.63 2.35 13.83
C GLY A 136 -8.15 2.51 14.22
N GLU A 137 -7.51 1.41 14.59
CA GLU A 137 -6.07 1.30 14.81
C GLU A 137 -5.24 1.54 13.55
N VAL A 138 -5.74 1.19 12.35
CA VAL A 138 -5.07 1.52 11.09
C VAL A 138 -5.15 3.02 10.85
N VAL A 139 -6.32 3.64 11.05
CA VAL A 139 -6.48 5.10 11.00
C VAL A 139 -5.50 5.78 11.98
N ALA A 140 -5.31 5.21 13.17
CA ALA A 140 -4.33 5.67 14.13
C ALA A 140 -2.90 5.67 13.59
N ARG A 141 -2.49 4.54 12.98
CA ARG A 141 -1.15 4.38 12.42
C ARG A 141 -0.94 5.34 11.25
N VAL A 142 -1.84 5.36 10.26
CA VAL A 142 -1.65 6.15 9.04
C VAL A 142 -1.75 7.67 9.24
N THR A 143 -2.34 8.12 10.36
CA THR A 143 -2.40 9.55 10.72
C THR A 143 -1.32 9.97 11.72
N SER A 144 -0.49 9.03 12.20
CA SER A 144 0.49 9.29 13.25
C SER A 144 1.75 10.00 12.73
N LYS A 145 1.97 11.23 13.22
CA LYS A 145 3.23 11.95 13.01
C LYS A 145 4.42 11.35 13.76
N HIS A 146 4.17 10.47 14.74
CA HIS A 146 5.25 9.77 15.45
C HIS A 146 5.87 8.65 14.60
N LEU A 147 5.13 8.09 13.64
CA LEU A 147 5.66 7.07 12.73
C LEU A 147 6.47 7.71 11.60
N TRP A 148 5.98 8.79 11.00
CA TRP A 148 6.76 9.62 10.08
C TRP A 148 6.25 11.07 10.06
N GLN A 149 7.19 12.02 9.97
CA GLN A 149 6.87 13.45 10.09
C GLN A 149 6.22 14.03 8.83
N GLY A 150 6.60 13.50 7.65
CA GLY A 150 6.19 14.00 6.33
C GLY A 150 4.68 14.05 6.14
N GLN A 151 4.20 14.99 5.32
CA GLN A 151 2.78 15.14 5.02
C GLN A 151 2.21 13.85 4.40
N ARG A 152 0.94 13.55 4.71
CA ARG A 152 0.25 12.37 4.20
C ARG A 152 -1.11 12.76 3.62
N HIS A 153 -1.42 12.19 2.47
CA HIS A 153 -2.63 12.43 1.70
C HIS A 153 -3.35 11.09 1.53
N ILE A 154 -4.50 10.96 2.19
CA ILE A 154 -5.19 9.68 2.29
C ILE A 154 -6.47 9.72 1.45
N PHE A 155 -6.62 8.74 0.57
CA PHE A 155 -7.77 8.59 -0.32
C PHE A 155 -8.32 7.18 -0.22
N ALA A 156 -9.65 7.04 -0.16
CA ALA A 156 -10.31 5.74 -0.20
C ALA A 156 -11.27 5.63 -1.39
N THR A 157 -11.42 4.42 -1.91
CA THR A 157 -12.39 4.13 -2.97
C THR A 157 -13.83 4.26 -2.46
N HIS A 158 -14.14 3.79 -1.24
CA HIS A 158 -15.45 3.96 -0.62
C HIS A 158 -15.49 3.68 0.91
N ILE A 159 -15.46 4.73 1.74
CA ILE A 159 -15.75 4.58 3.18
C ILE A 159 -17.27 4.52 3.41
N GLN A 160 -17.75 3.41 3.98
CA GLN A 160 -19.16 3.25 4.34
C GLN A 160 -19.57 4.20 5.46
N GLU A 161 -20.84 4.58 5.49
CA GLU A 161 -21.34 5.54 6.49
C GLU A 161 -21.23 4.99 7.92
N ALA A 162 -21.48 3.69 8.12
CA ALA A 162 -21.30 3.03 9.41
C ALA A 162 -19.86 3.15 9.93
N THR A 163 -18.87 3.01 9.05
CA THR A 163 -17.44 3.16 9.38
C THR A 163 -17.11 4.59 9.79
N LYS A 164 -17.66 5.60 9.08
CA LYS A 164 -17.50 7.01 9.45
C LYS A 164 -18.11 7.33 10.80
N VAL A 165 -19.28 6.77 11.11
CA VAL A 165 -19.93 6.95 12.42
C VAL A 165 -19.12 6.27 13.52
N ALA A 166 -18.63 5.05 13.28
CA ALA A 166 -17.89 4.27 14.27
C ALA A 166 -16.53 4.90 14.63
N ILE A 167 -15.76 5.36 13.63
CA ILE A 167 -14.42 5.94 13.86
C ILE A 167 -14.51 7.46 14.09
N GLY A 168 -15.53 8.10 13.53
CA GLY A 168 -15.85 9.50 13.78
C GLY A 168 -14.87 10.50 13.15
N PRO A 169 -14.74 11.70 13.75
CA PRO A 169 -13.93 12.80 13.22
C PRO A 169 -12.47 12.48 12.95
N TRP A 170 -11.92 11.45 13.61
CA TRP A 170 -10.54 11.07 13.39
C TRP A 170 -10.31 10.54 11.98
N LEU A 171 -11.23 9.74 11.44
CA LEU A 171 -11.20 9.33 10.05
C LEU A 171 -11.60 10.50 9.14
N THR A 172 -12.75 11.14 9.39
CA THR A 172 -13.34 12.06 8.42
C THR A 172 -12.57 13.37 8.23
N ARG A 173 -11.69 13.74 9.17
CA ARG A 173 -10.80 14.91 9.03
C ARG A 173 -9.47 14.60 8.34
N ASN A 174 -9.06 13.32 8.27
CA ASN A 174 -7.76 12.94 7.73
C ASN A 174 -7.81 12.41 6.30
N TYR A 175 -8.97 11.87 5.87
CA TYR A 175 -9.16 11.44 4.49
C TYR A 175 -9.54 12.63 3.59
N GLN A 176 -8.77 12.84 2.52
CA GLN A 176 -9.04 13.91 1.55
C GLN A 176 -10.17 13.53 0.57
N SER A 177 -10.33 12.24 0.30
CA SER A 177 -11.50 11.67 -0.36
C SER A 177 -11.84 10.32 0.23
N MET A 178 -13.15 10.06 0.38
CA MET A 178 -13.68 8.81 0.91
C MET A 178 -14.58 8.08 -0.10
N LYS A 179 -14.66 8.56 -1.34
CA LYS A 179 -15.49 7.95 -2.39
C LYS A 179 -15.02 8.34 -3.79
N GLY A 180 -14.88 7.37 -4.66
CA GLY A 180 -14.61 7.55 -6.10
C GLY A 180 -13.43 6.69 -6.58
N HIS A 181 -13.16 6.74 -7.87
CA HIS A 181 -12.00 6.06 -8.44
C HIS A 181 -10.75 6.94 -8.31
N VAL A 182 -9.72 6.45 -7.63
CA VAL A 182 -8.46 7.16 -7.42
C VAL A 182 -7.54 6.93 -8.62
N LEU A 183 -7.24 7.99 -9.37
CA LEU A 183 -6.28 7.98 -10.47
C LEU A 183 -5.01 8.73 -10.04
N ILE A 184 -3.86 8.06 -10.13
CA ILE A 184 -2.55 8.68 -9.94
C ILE A 184 -1.92 8.88 -11.31
N ARG A 185 -1.60 10.12 -11.64
CA ARG A 185 -1.03 10.49 -12.94
C ARG A 185 0.38 11.02 -12.74
N VAL A 186 1.36 10.23 -13.17
CA VAL A 186 2.77 10.61 -13.13
C VAL A 186 3.15 11.33 -14.41
N GLN A 187 3.76 12.51 -14.28
CA GLN A 187 4.21 13.31 -15.41
C GLN A 187 5.43 12.66 -16.08
N PRO A 188 5.70 12.98 -17.37
CA PRO A 188 6.88 12.46 -18.05
C PRO A 188 8.16 12.74 -17.25
N GLY A 189 8.97 11.70 -17.04
CA GLY A 189 10.22 11.79 -16.28
C GLY A 189 10.07 11.50 -14.79
N GLY A 190 8.85 11.39 -14.25
CA GLY A 190 8.64 10.85 -12.91
C GLY A 190 8.82 11.82 -11.74
N SER A 191 9.29 13.04 -11.97
CA SER A 191 9.57 13.98 -10.87
C SER A 191 8.34 14.62 -10.24
N VAL A 192 7.19 14.56 -10.92
CA VAL A 192 5.92 15.16 -10.48
C VAL A 192 4.76 14.21 -10.76
N PHE A 193 3.80 14.17 -9.84
CA PHE A 193 2.56 13.42 -10.03
C PHE A 193 1.35 14.14 -9.43
N ASP A 194 0.16 13.79 -9.91
CA ASP A 194 -1.12 14.31 -9.46
C ASP A 194 -2.04 13.16 -9.03
N VAL A 195 -2.97 13.44 -8.12
CA VAL A 195 -4.04 12.52 -7.73
C VAL A 195 -5.39 13.12 -8.15
N TYR A 196 -6.19 12.34 -8.87
CA TYR A 196 -7.55 12.69 -9.28
C TYR A 196 -8.55 11.73 -8.67
N ILE A 197 -9.69 12.25 -8.26
CA ILE A 197 -10.86 11.45 -7.89
C ILE A 197 -11.83 11.51 -9.04
N LEU A 198 -12.07 10.38 -9.69
CA LEU A 198 -13.02 10.26 -10.78
C LEU A 198 -14.37 9.77 -10.26
N ASP A 199 -15.46 10.19 -10.91
CA ASP A 199 -16.80 9.70 -10.58
C ASP A 199 -16.96 8.23 -10.99
N ASP A 200 -17.10 7.36 -10.00
CA ASP A 200 -17.24 5.92 -10.17
C ASP A 200 -18.67 5.49 -10.53
N HIS A 201 -19.64 6.41 -10.54
CA HIS A 201 -21.03 6.17 -11.00
C HIS A 201 -21.21 6.35 -12.50
N SER A 202 -20.32 7.11 -13.16
CA SER A 202 -20.35 7.35 -14.60
C SER A 202 -19.30 6.52 -15.35
N ARG A 203 -19.66 5.96 -16.51
CA ARG A 203 -18.71 5.30 -17.41
C ARG A 203 -17.70 6.27 -18.02
N GLU A 204 -18.05 7.55 -18.13
CA GLU A 204 -17.16 8.60 -18.64
C GLU A 204 -16.09 8.98 -17.61
N ARG A 205 -16.25 8.56 -16.35
CA ARG A 205 -15.31 8.81 -15.25
C ARG A 205 -14.87 10.29 -15.15
N PRO A 206 -15.79 11.28 -15.15
CA PRO A 206 -15.43 12.69 -15.05
C PRO A 206 -14.64 12.96 -13.76
N ILE A 207 -13.74 13.93 -13.83
CA ILE A 207 -12.95 14.36 -12.67
C ILE A 207 -13.87 15.07 -11.67
N LYS A 208 -13.90 14.59 -10.42
CA LYS A 208 -14.59 15.24 -9.29
C LYS A 208 -13.66 16.13 -8.49
N SER A 209 -12.40 15.73 -8.35
CA SER A 209 -11.41 16.46 -7.56
C SER A 209 -10.00 16.18 -8.06
N HIS A 210 -9.10 17.14 -7.82
CA HIS A 210 -7.68 17.10 -8.18
C HIS A 210 -6.85 17.55 -6.98
N PHE A 211 -5.76 16.83 -6.71
CA PHE A 211 -4.80 17.08 -5.66
C PHE A 211 -3.39 16.99 -6.24
N GLY A 212 -2.55 17.97 -5.90
CA GLY A 212 -1.21 18.10 -6.44
C GLY A 212 -0.98 19.48 -7.07
N PRO A 213 0.12 19.66 -7.81
CA PRO A 213 1.14 18.65 -8.08
C PRO A 213 1.90 18.25 -6.82
N PHE A 214 2.27 16.97 -6.73
CA PHE A 214 3.21 16.43 -5.74
C PHE A 214 4.57 16.24 -6.41
N VAL A 215 5.63 16.46 -5.64
CA VAL A 215 7.01 16.25 -6.11
C VAL A 215 7.48 14.90 -5.61
N SER A 216 7.92 14.03 -6.52
CA SER A 216 8.47 12.72 -6.19
C SER A 216 9.81 12.87 -5.47
N ARG A 217 10.14 11.93 -4.57
CA ARG A 217 11.41 11.95 -3.85
C ARG A 217 12.41 11.00 -4.52
N PRO A 218 13.61 11.47 -4.90
CA PRO A 218 14.66 10.57 -5.39
C PRO A 218 15.07 9.58 -4.29
N GLU A 219 15.36 8.34 -4.68
CA GLU A 219 15.97 7.30 -3.83
C GLU A 219 17.37 7.71 -3.32
#